data_AF-S6HLN9-F1
#
_entry.id   AF-S6HLN9-F1
#
_cell.length_a   1.000
_cell.length_b   1.000
_cell.length_c   1.000
_cell.angle_alpha   90.00
_cell.angle_beta   90.00
_cell.angle_gamma   90.00
#
_symmetry.space_group_name_H-M   'P 1'
#
loop_
_entity.id
_entity.type
_entity.pdbx_description
1 polymer ?
#
loop_
_entity_poly.entity_id
_entity_poly.type
_entity_poly.pdbx_seq_one_letter_code
_entity_poly.pdbx_strand_id
1 'polypeptide(L)'
;MALVGRRDGRNFGYGRQLSYAGPQALRDLFGGGHYGTVKAHSDCWQAFVRWCRSEEGPGFNDARLIDRQALLDYAGHLRNQVEQGSLAIATAQNRLSSVNRTLAALRGDQSVKVSSLSKALGLQRTIVRTASPQGQDREQVKRIVEVLCGLRCFSESR
;
A
#
# COMPACT_ATOMS: atom_id res chain seq x y z
N MET A 1 3.44 24.21 4.96
CA MET A 1 4.71 24.95 4.75
C MET A 1 5.76 23.97 4.26
N ALA A 2 6.37 24.21 3.11
CA ALA A 2 7.46 23.37 2.63
C ALA A 2 8.65 23.46 3.61
N LEU A 3 9.19 22.31 4.02
CA LEU A 3 10.38 22.21 4.87
C LEU A 3 11.62 22.68 4.08
N VAL A 4 11.79 23.99 3.93
CA VAL A 4 13.00 24.60 3.36
C VAL A 4 14.13 24.43 4.38
N GLY A 5 15.19 23.70 4.01
CA GLY A 5 16.42 23.55 4.81
C GLY A 5 16.62 22.23 5.58
N ARG A 6 15.72 21.23 5.49
CA ARG A 6 15.84 19.95 6.25
C ARG A 6 16.12 18.68 5.43
N ARG A 7 16.22 18.77 4.10
CA ARG A 7 16.25 17.58 3.23
C ARG A 7 17.56 16.79 3.26
N ASP A 8 18.64 17.36 3.77
CA ASP A 8 19.92 16.64 3.90
C ASP A 8 19.99 15.78 5.15
N GLY A 9 19.04 15.92 6.08
CA GLY A 9 18.96 15.12 7.30
C GLY A 9 18.44 13.70 7.07
N ARG A 10 18.60 12.85 8.09
CA ARG A 10 18.00 11.50 8.12
C ARG A 10 16.52 11.54 7.73
N ASN A 11 16.10 10.59 6.89
CA ASN A 11 14.75 10.55 6.32
C ASN A 11 14.30 11.89 5.69
N PHE A 12 15.22 12.64 5.08
CA PHE A 12 14.97 13.95 4.48
C PHE A 12 14.34 14.97 5.45
N GLY A 13 14.64 14.81 6.75
CA GLY A 13 14.17 15.73 7.80
C GLY A 13 12.80 15.40 8.39
N TYR A 14 12.16 14.31 7.96
CA TYR A 14 10.84 13.89 8.45
C TYR A 14 10.86 13.12 9.78
N GLY A 15 12.02 12.96 10.40
CA GLY A 15 12.18 12.38 11.74
C GLY A 15 13.13 11.19 11.78
N ARG A 16 13.29 10.60 12.98
CA ARG A 16 14.29 9.54 13.22
C ARG A 16 13.89 8.18 12.70
N GLN A 17 12.60 7.85 12.71
CA GLN A 17 12.11 6.51 12.37
C GLN A 17 11.53 6.49 10.95
N LEU A 18 11.93 5.50 10.16
CA LEU A 18 11.41 5.31 8.80
C LEU A 18 9.88 5.09 8.79
N SER A 19 9.36 4.37 9.79
CA SER A 19 7.92 4.15 10.01
C SER A 19 7.15 5.45 10.27
N TYR A 20 7.78 6.46 10.85
CA TYR A 20 7.15 7.76 11.11
C TYR A 20 7.29 8.71 9.91
N ALA A 21 8.48 8.71 9.28
CA ALA A 21 8.82 9.64 8.23
C ALA A 21 7.89 9.54 7.00
N GLY A 22 7.61 8.32 6.52
CA GLY A 22 6.77 8.11 5.33
C GLY A 22 5.36 8.69 5.49
N PRO A 23 4.59 8.33 6.53
CA PRO A 23 3.28 8.93 6.79
C PRO A 23 3.32 10.45 6.93
N GLN A 24 4.37 11.02 7.54
CA GLN A 24 4.48 12.47 7.67
C GLN A 24 4.70 13.14 6.31
N ALA A 25 5.57 12.60 5.47
CA ALA A 25 5.78 13.10 4.11
C ALA A 25 4.52 12.99 3.25
N LEU A 26 3.73 11.93 3.41
CA LEU A 26 2.44 11.77 2.73
C LEU A 26 1.42 12.83 3.18
N ARG A 27 1.31 13.12 4.48
CA ARG A 27 0.44 14.19 4.98
C ARG A 27 0.84 15.56 4.42
N ASP A 28 2.14 15.84 4.40
CA ASP A 28 2.65 17.09 3.85
C ASP A 28 2.40 17.20 2.33
N LEU A 29 2.52 16.09 1.59
CA LEU A 29 2.29 16.04 0.15
C LEU A 29 0.82 16.23 -0.22
N PHE A 30 -0.10 15.56 0.48
CA PHE A 30 -1.53 15.62 0.16
C PHE A 30 -2.25 16.79 0.85
N GLY A 31 -1.70 17.35 1.92
CA GLY A 31 -2.37 18.36 2.72
C GLY A 31 -3.57 17.81 3.50
N GLY A 32 -4.48 18.71 3.91
CA GLY A 32 -5.70 18.34 4.63
C GLY A 32 -6.75 17.66 3.74
N GLY A 33 -7.62 16.83 4.33
CA GLY A 33 -8.80 16.27 3.66
C GLY A 33 -8.61 14.92 2.93
N HIS A 34 -7.38 14.51 2.65
CA HIS A 34 -7.06 13.25 1.94
C HIS A 34 -6.75 12.08 2.88
N TYR A 35 -7.45 11.98 4.02
CA TYR A 35 -7.12 11.02 5.09
C TYR A 35 -7.12 9.56 4.62
N GLY A 36 -8.09 9.16 3.79
CA GLY A 36 -8.16 7.80 3.24
C GLY A 36 -6.96 7.45 2.35
N THR A 37 -6.58 8.37 1.45
CA THR A 37 -5.42 8.21 0.56
C THR A 37 -4.11 8.16 1.35
N VAL A 38 -3.94 9.08 2.31
CA VAL A 38 -2.77 9.08 3.21
C VAL A 38 -2.69 7.79 3.99
N LYS A 39 -3.81 7.30 4.53
CA LYS A 39 -3.86 6.04 5.26
C LYS A 39 -3.50 4.85 4.38
N ALA A 40 -4.07 4.73 3.19
CA ALA A 40 -3.78 3.61 2.28
C ALA A 40 -2.28 3.55 1.91
N HIS A 41 -1.68 4.69 1.54
CA HIS A 41 -0.25 4.75 1.27
C HIS A 41 0.60 4.52 2.52
N SER A 42 0.18 5.00 3.69
CA SER A 42 0.86 4.78 4.96
C SER A 42 0.87 3.31 5.35
N ASP A 43 -0.26 2.60 5.20
CA ASP A 43 -0.35 1.17 5.51
C ASP A 43 0.57 0.35 4.59
N CYS A 44 0.62 0.70 3.30
CA CYS A 44 1.55 0.10 2.34
C CYS A 44 3.02 0.41 2.69
N TRP A 45 3.31 1.64 3.12
CA TRP A 45 4.64 2.02 3.60
C TRP A 45 5.04 1.24 4.85
N GLN A 46 4.13 1.05 5.82
CA GLN A 46 4.44 0.23 6.99
C GLN A 46 4.76 -1.22 6.62
N ALA A 47 4.12 -1.78 5.58
CA ALA A 47 4.47 -3.11 5.10
C ALA A 47 5.91 -3.16 4.59
N PHE A 48 6.34 -2.15 3.81
CA PHE A 48 7.73 -2.01 3.38
C PHE A 48 8.70 -1.84 4.54
N VAL A 49 8.37 -0.99 5.53
CA VAL A 49 9.21 -0.79 6.71
C VAL A 49 9.31 -2.05 7.57
N ARG A 50 8.24 -2.85 7.68
CA ARG A 50 8.28 -4.15 8.35
C ARG A 50 9.22 -5.11 7.64
N TRP A 51 9.14 -5.20 6.31
CA TRP A 51 10.11 -5.97 5.52
C TRP A 51 11.54 -5.45 5.71
N CYS A 52 11.76 -4.13 5.70
CA CYS A 52 13.09 -3.58 5.97
C CYS A 52 13.69 -4.03 7.30
N ARG A 53 12.85 -4.36 8.29
CA ARG A 53 13.26 -4.79 9.64
C ARG A 53 13.27 -6.31 9.83
N SER A 54 12.81 -7.09 8.86
CA SER A 54 12.83 -8.55 8.93
C SER A 54 14.23 -9.10 8.64
N GLU A 55 14.43 -10.39 8.88
CA GLU A 55 15.70 -11.08 8.61
C GLU A 55 16.10 -11.03 7.12
N GLU A 56 15.12 -11.10 6.21
CA GLU A 56 15.32 -10.94 4.76
C GLU A 56 15.52 -9.48 4.32
N GLY A 57 15.37 -8.53 5.25
CA GLY A 57 15.34 -7.11 4.97
C GLY A 57 16.70 -6.44 5.11
N PRO A 58 16.93 -5.31 4.42
CA PRO A 58 18.21 -4.59 4.47
C PRO A 58 18.51 -3.85 5.79
N GLY A 59 17.62 -3.88 6.78
CA GLY A 59 17.81 -3.20 8.06
C GLY A 59 17.61 -1.67 8.01
N PHE A 60 17.01 -1.14 6.95
CA PHE A 60 16.94 0.32 6.75
C PHE A 60 16.09 1.03 7.80
N ASN A 61 16.62 2.15 8.29
CA ASN A 61 15.87 3.10 9.11
C ASN A 61 16.15 4.56 8.71
N ASP A 62 16.75 4.76 7.53
CA ASP A 62 16.98 6.03 6.88
C ASP A 62 16.61 5.93 5.39
N ALA A 63 15.63 6.72 4.96
CA ALA A 63 15.11 6.68 3.59
C ALA A 63 16.13 7.09 2.53
N ARG A 64 17.22 7.78 2.93
CA ARG A 64 18.31 8.16 2.01
C ARG A 64 19.11 6.97 1.49
N LEU A 65 19.07 5.83 2.20
CA LEU A 65 19.74 4.58 1.82
C LEU A 65 18.92 3.75 0.83
N ILE A 66 17.66 4.12 0.58
CA ILE A 66 16.79 3.37 -0.33
C ILE A 66 17.14 3.78 -1.75
N ASP A 67 17.76 2.86 -2.48
CA ASP A 67 18.09 2.99 -3.89
C ASP A 67 17.16 2.15 -4.78
N ARG A 68 17.50 2.05 -6.07
CA ARG A 68 16.70 1.23 -7.00
C ARG A 68 16.83 -0.25 -6.72
N GLN A 69 17.98 -0.73 -6.24
CA GLN A 69 18.19 -2.14 -5.94
C GLN A 69 17.31 -2.57 -4.77
N ALA A 70 17.25 -1.77 -3.70
CA ALA A 70 16.35 -2.00 -2.58
C ALA A 70 14.88 -2.15 -3.00
N LEU A 71 14.43 -1.40 -4.00
CA LEU A 71 13.08 -1.52 -4.53
C LEU A 71 12.87 -2.79 -5.36
N LEU A 72 13.90 -3.25 -6.08
CA LEU A 72 13.86 -4.53 -6.80
C LEU A 72 13.87 -5.71 -5.83
N ASP A 73 14.66 -5.64 -4.76
CA ASP A 73 14.70 -6.66 -3.71
C ASP A 73 13.33 -6.76 -3.01
N TYR A 74 12.72 -5.61 -2.70
CA TYR A 74 11.35 -5.60 -2.18
C TYR A 74 10.33 -6.17 -3.18
N ALA A 75 10.47 -5.88 -4.47
CA ALA A 75 9.62 -6.47 -5.50
C ALA A 75 9.79 -8.00 -5.54
N GLY A 76 11.02 -8.51 -5.37
CA GLY A 76 11.30 -9.94 -5.21
C GLY A 76 10.59 -10.55 -4.00
N HIS A 77 10.67 -9.89 -2.83
CA HIS A 77 9.96 -10.33 -1.64
C HIS A 77 8.42 -10.35 -1.83
N LEU A 78 7.86 -9.32 -2.48
CA LEU A 78 6.43 -9.28 -2.81
C LEU A 78 6.04 -10.39 -3.79
N ARG A 79 6.87 -10.68 -4.80
CA ARG A 79 6.65 -11.78 -5.75
C ARG A 79 6.62 -13.13 -5.02
N ASN A 80 7.55 -13.39 -4.10
CA ASN A 80 7.57 -14.63 -3.33
C ASN A 80 6.27 -14.80 -2.51
N GLN A 81 5.75 -13.73 -1.89
CA GLN A 81 4.46 -13.78 -1.19
C GLN A 81 3.29 -14.12 -2.13
N VAL A 82 3.33 -13.60 -3.36
CA VAL A 82 2.31 -13.91 -4.39
C VAL A 82 2.39 -15.36 -4.82
N GLU A 83 3.59 -15.88 -5.07
CA GLU A 83 3.82 -17.27 -5.46
C GLU A 83 3.37 -18.26 -4.38
N GLN A 84 3.51 -17.89 -3.10
CA GLN A 84 3.01 -18.65 -1.96
C GLN A 84 1.49 -18.50 -1.74
N GLY A 85 0.80 -17.68 -2.52
CA GLY A 85 -0.64 -17.45 -2.40
C GLY A 85 -1.06 -16.57 -1.21
N SER A 86 -0.11 -16.00 -0.47
CA SER A 86 -0.40 -15.14 0.69
C SER A 86 -0.69 -13.69 0.30
N LEU A 87 -0.42 -13.31 -0.96
CA LEU A 87 -0.63 -11.96 -1.47
C LEU A 87 -1.21 -11.97 -2.90
N ALA A 88 -2.24 -11.17 -3.16
CA ALA A 88 -2.73 -10.99 -4.52
C ALA A 88 -1.79 -10.10 -5.36
N ILE A 89 -1.66 -10.37 -6.66
CA ILE A 89 -0.85 -9.57 -7.62
C ILE A 89 -1.21 -8.08 -7.55
N ALA A 90 -2.51 -7.76 -7.52
CA ALA A 90 -2.98 -6.38 -7.43
C ALA A 90 -2.51 -5.69 -6.14
N THR A 91 -2.52 -6.40 -5.02
CA THR A 91 -2.04 -5.90 -3.73
C THR A 91 -0.52 -5.67 -3.76
N ALA A 92 0.25 -6.58 -4.36
CA ALA A 92 1.69 -6.41 -4.55
C ALA A 92 2.01 -5.15 -5.37
N GLN A 93 1.33 -4.94 -6.50
CA GLN A 93 1.48 -3.75 -7.34
C GLN A 93 1.11 -2.47 -6.59
N ASN A 94 0.02 -2.49 -5.81
CA ASN A 94 -0.40 -1.35 -4.99
C ASN A 94 0.59 -1.01 -3.87
N ARG A 95 1.22 -2.03 -3.26
CA ARG A 95 2.29 -1.81 -2.28
C ARG A 95 3.50 -1.15 -2.93
N LEU A 96 3.97 -1.67 -4.06
CA LEU A 96 5.15 -1.13 -4.75
C LEU A 96 4.91 0.28 -5.32
N SER A 97 3.73 0.55 -5.88
CA SER A 97 3.36 1.89 -6.35
C SER A 97 3.27 2.91 -5.20
N SER A 98 2.75 2.47 -4.05
CA SER A 98 2.69 3.29 -2.84
C SER A 98 4.08 3.60 -2.29
N VAL A 99 5.02 2.64 -2.31
CA VAL A 99 6.42 2.88 -1.92
C VAL A 99 7.07 3.93 -2.83
N ASN A 100 6.89 3.83 -4.16
CA ASN A 100 7.35 4.88 -5.09
C ASN A 100 6.77 6.26 -4.73
N ARG A 101 5.46 6.33 -4.42
CA ARG A 101 4.79 7.59 -4.07
C ARG A 101 5.31 8.18 -2.77
N THR A 102 5.49 7.36 -1.74
CA THR A 102 6.02 7.77 -0.44
C THR A 102 7.49 8.20 -0.52
N LEU A 103 8.30 7.49 -1.30
CA LEU A 103 9.68 7.91 -1.57
C LEU A 103 9.74 9.26 -2.27
N ALA A 104 8.90 9.48 -3.28
CA ALA A 104 8.83 10.77 -3.94
C ALA A 104 8.40 11.89 -3.00
N ALA A 105 7.50 11.62 -2.05
CA ALA A 105 7.09 12.56 -1.01
C ALA A 105 8.26 12.92 -0.08
N LEU A 106 8.98 11.91 0.41
CA LEU A 106 10.13 12.08 1.31
C LEU A 106 11.26 12.88 0.62
N ARG A 107 11.59 12.47 -0.61
CA ARG A 107 12.68 13.00 -1.42
C ARG A 107 12.40 14.39 -1.99
N GLY A 108 11.15 14.62 -2.38
CA GLY A 108 10.75 15.76 -3.19
C GLY A 108 11.19 15.67 -4.66
N ASP A 109 11.60 14.50 -5.14
CA ASP A 109 11.87 14.19 -6.55
C ASP A 109 11.46 12.74 -6.87
N GLN A 110 11.57 12.33 -8.14
CA GLN A 110 11.22 10.97 -8.60
C GLN A 110 12.43 10.17 -9.11
N SER A 111 13.65 10.50 -8.68
CA SER A 111 14.88 9.88 -9.18
C SER A 111 15.01 8.39 -8.81
N VAL A 112 14.47 8.00 -7.65
CA VAL A 112 14.43 6.62 -7.15
C VAL A 112 13.00 6.10 -7.23
N LYS A 113 12.72 5.28 -8.24
CA LYS A 113 11.43 4.58 -8.41
C LYS A 113 11.57 3.34 -9.28
N VAL A 114 10.63 2.42 -9.12
CA VAL A 114 10.39 1.35 -10.09
C VAL A 114 9.48 1.87 -11.21
N SER A 115 9.96 1.92 -12.45
CA SER A 115 9.19 2.46 -13.58
C SER A 115 8.06 1.53 -14.05
N SER A 116 8.30 0.22 -14.09
CA SER A 116 7.29 -0.76 -14.50
C SER A 116 7.07 -1.78 -13.38
N LEU A 117 5.93 -1.65 -12.70
CA LEU A 117 5.56 -2.49 -11.55
C LEU A 117 5.38 -3.96 -11.97
N SER A 118 4.68 -4.19 -13.08
CA SER A 118 4.47 -5.54 -13.61
C SER A 118 5.78 -6.21 -14.00
N LYS A 119 6.70 -5.46 -14.64
CA LYS A 119 8.02 -6.00 -15.01
C LYS A 119 8.88 -6.29 -13.78
N ALA A 120 8.88 -5.41 -12.78
CA ALA A 120 9.65 -5.61 -11.56
C ALA A 120 9.15 -6.79 -10.73
N LEU A 121 7.83 -7.02 -10.71
CA LEU A 121 7.24 -8.20 -10.05
C LEU A 121 7.33 -9.46 -10.90
N GLY A 122 7.64 -9.37 -12.20
CA GLY A 122 7.54 -10.50 -13.13
C GLY A 122 6.11 -11.03 -13.31
N LEU A 123 5.10 -10.24 -12.94
CA LEU A 123 3.71 -10.66 -12.84
C LEU A 123 2.79 -9.65 -13.54
N GLN A 124 1.79 -10.15 -14.26
CA GLN A 124 0.76 -9.31 -14.85
C GLN A 124 -0.55 -9.42 -14.09
N ARG A 125 -1.19 -8.27 -13.86
CA ARG A 125 -2.55 -8.25 -13.34
C ARG A 125 -3.50 -8.63 -14.48
N THR A 126 -4.49 -9.47 -14.19
CA THR A 126 -5.60 -9.70 -15.10
C THR A 126 -6.74 -8.75 -14.75
N ILE A 127 -7.27 -8.03 -15.75
CA ILE A 127 -8.43 -7.15 -15.59
C ILE A 127 -9.76 -7.87 -15.86
N VAL A 128 -9.69 -9.09 -16.40
CA VAL A 128 -10.84 -9.94 -16.67
C VAL A 128 -11.32 -10.54 -15.34
N ARG A 129 -12.55 -10.21 -14.96
CA ARG A 129 -13.21 -10.79 -13.79
C ARG A 129 -13.69 -12.20 -14.14
N THR A 130 -13.35 -13.17 -13.30
CA THR A 130 -13.82 -14.57 -13.43
C THR A 130 -15.06 -14.85 -12.57
N ALA A 131 -15.41 -13.92 -11.69
CA ALA A 131 -16.59 -14.00 -10.83
C ALA A 131 -17.39 -12.70 -10.93
N SER A 132 -18.71 -12.81 -10.73
CA SER A 132 -19.59 -11.64 -10.65
C SER A 132 -19.21 -10.76 -9.46
N PRO A 133 -19.22 -9.41 -9.60
CA PRO A 133 -19.03 -8.53 -8.46
C PRO A 133 -20.06 -8.81 -7.36
N GLN A 134 -19.66 -8.63 -6.11
CA GLN A 134 -20.57 -8.76 -4.99
C GLN A 134 -21.77 -7.83 -5.16
N GLY A 135 -22.98 -8.36 -4.96
CA GLY A 135 -24.23 -7.63 -5.17
C GLY A 135 -24.75 -7.61 -6.60
N GLN A 136 -24.06 -8.26 -7.56
CA GLN A 136 -24.54 -8.41 -8.94
C GLN A 136 -25.13 -9.81 -9.24
N ASP A 137 -24.91 -10.79 -8.35
CA ASP A 137 -25.66 -12.05 -8.39
C ASP A 137 -27.07 -11.83 -7.85
N ARG A 138 -28.05 -11.77 -8.76
CA ARG A 138 -29.45 -11.51 -8.43
C ARG A 138 -30.04 -12.56 -7.49
N GLU A 139 -29.67 -13.83 -7.63
CA GLU A 139 -30.20 -14.90 -6.79
C GLU A 139 -29.59 -14.84 -5.38
N GLN A 140 -28.30 -14.51 -5.28
CA GLN A 140 -27.68 -14.20 -3.99
C GLN A 140 -28.34 -12.99 -3.31
N VAL A 141 -28.60 -11.91 -4.05
CA VAL A 141 -29.23 -10.70 -3.51
C VAL A 141 -30.67 -10.98 -3.04
N LYS A 142 -31.47 -11.71 -3.81
CA LYS A 142 -32.82 -12.12 -3.38
C LYS A 142 -32.79 -12.88 -2.06
N ARG A 143 -31.92 -13.89 -1.93
CA ARG A 143 -31.77 -14.65 -0.67
C ARG A 143 -31.39 -13.76 0.51
N ILE A 144 -30.48 -12.80 0.31
CA ILE A 144 -30.12 -11.84 1.36
C ILE A 144 -31.33 -11.00 1.77
N VAL A 145 -32.11 -10.49 0.80
CA VAL A 145 -33.32 -9.71 1.07
C VAL A 145 -34.35 -10.55 1.82
N GLU A 146 -34.60 -11.79 1.40
CA GLU A 146 -35.53 -12.71 2.06
C GLU A 146 -35.15 -12.96 3.52
N VAL A 147 -33.87 -13.22 3.81
CA VAL A 147 -33.37 -13.38 5.18
C VAL A 147 -33.55 -12.09 5.98
N LEU A 148 -33.15 -10.93 5.44
CA LEU A 148 -33.24 -9.65 6.14
C LEU A 148 -34.70 -9.22 6.41
N CYS A 149 -35.63 -9.55 5.51
CA CYS A 149 -37.05 -9.29 5.69
C CYS A 149 -37.72 -10.29 6.64
N GLY A 150 -37.39 -11.58 6.55
CA GLY A 150 -37.91 -12.61 7.46
C GLY A 150 -37.49 -12.40 8.93
N LEU A 151 -36.32 -11.81 9.15
CA LEU A 151 -35.86 -11.43 10.50
C LEU A 151 -36.68 -10.29 11.13
N ARG A 152 -37.33 -9.42 10.34
CA ARG A 152 -38.21 -8.36 10.90
C ARG A 152 -39.50 -8.92 11.49
N CYS A 153 -40.03 -10.01 10.94
CA CYS A 153 -41.21 -10.66 11.53
C CYS A 153 -40.94 -11.29 12.91
N PHE A 154 -39.69 -11.67 13.21
CA PHE A 154 -39.34 -12.24 14.51
C PHE A 154 -39.11 -11.21 15.61
N SER A 155 -38.86 -9.93 15.28
CA SER A 155 -38.66 -8.86 16.26
C SER A 155 -39.94 -8.16 16.71
N GLU A 156 -41.04 -8.25 15.94
CA GLU A 156 -42.33 -7.63 16.27
C GLU A 156 -43.30 -8.58 17.01
N SER A 157 -42.88 -9.82 17.30
CA SER A 157 -43.68 -10.83 18.02
C SER A 157 -43.21 -11.11 19.45
N ARG A 158 -42.58 -10.14 20.13
CA ARG A 158 -42.32 -10.19 21.59
C ARG A 158 -42.86 -8.96 22.29
#